data_AF-A0A915LIJ6-F1
#
_entry.id   AF-A0A915LIJ6-F1
#
_cell.length_a   1.000
_cell.length_b   1.000
_cell.length_c   1.000
_cell.angle_alpha   90.00
_cell.angle_beta   90.00
_cell.angle_gamma   90.00
#
_symmetry.space_group_name_H-M   'P 1'
#
loop_
_entity.id
_entity.type
_entity.pdbx_description
1 polymer ?
#
loop_
_entity_poly.entity_id
_entity_poly.type
_entity_poly.pdbx_seq_one_letter_code
_entity_poly.pdbx_strand_id
1 'polypeptide(L)'
;MIFDDDDDDPQEYEENEDMQHPMEQDDEDDERQEMQQHLDDDEEEDEISAELWQEACWVVISAYFDEKGLVRQQLDSFDEFIQMSVQRIVEEAPAVELQTELQHTTGEIEAPTKFTLKFGQIYLSKPTHWEKDGAPTPLMPNE
;
A
#
# COMPACT_ATOMS: atom_id res chain seq x y z
N MET A 1 -34.46 48.39 -55.40
CA MET A 1 -34.49 49.87 -55.37
C MET A 1 -33.07 50.33 -55.61
N ILE A 2 -32.89 51.00 -56.74
CA ILE A 2 -31.73 51.81 -57.11
C ILE A 2 -31.89 53.17 -56.40
N PHE A 3 -30.78 53.71 -55.89
CA PHE A 3 -30.43 55.15 -55.83
C PHE A 3 -28.89 55.18 -55.81
N ASP A 4 -28.25 55.49 -56.95
CA ASP A 4 -27.72 56.83 -57.35
C ASP A 4 -26.56 57.23 -56.40
N ASP A 5 -25.27 57.11 -56.74
CA ASP A 5 -24.47 57.65 -57.87
C ASP A 5 -24.45 59.19 -57.85
N ASP A 6 -23.40 59.79 -57.28
CA ASP A 6 -22.85 61.11 -57.64
C ASP A 6 -21.50 61.40 -56.93
N ASP A 7 -20.54 61.88 -57.75
CA ASP A 7 -19.27 62.59 -57.50
C ASP A 7 -18.10 61.81 -56.85
N ASP A 8 -17.02 61.40 -57.55
CA ASP A 8 -16.11 62.07 -58.52
C ASP A 8 -15.33 63.26 -57.93
N ASP A 9 -14.20 62.97 -57.26
CA ASP A 9 -12.89 63.46 -57.73
C ASP A 9 -11.73 62.74 -56.98
N PRO A 10 -10.69 62.29 -57.70
CA PRO A 10 -9.61 61.48 -57.15
C PRO A 10 -8.48 62.35 -56.57
N GLN A 11 -8.10 62.14 -55.32
CA GLN A 11 -6.76 62.54 -54.90
C GLN A 11 -5.79 61.47 -55.39
N GLU A 12 -4.98 61.83 -56.40
CA GLU A 12 -3.75 61.15 -56.76
C GLU A 12 -2.95 60.86 -55.48
N TYR A 13 -2.84 59.57 -55.13
CA TYR A 13 -1.74 59.09 -54.32
C TYR A 13 -0.79 58.42 -55.30
N GLU A 14 0.33 59.09 -55.53
CA GLU A 14 1.43 58.61 -56.36
C GLU A 14 1.83 57.19 -55.94
N GLU A 15 1.94 56.34 -56.95
CA GLU A 15 2.55 55.02 -56.88
C GLU A 15 4.02 55.19 -56.46
N ASN A 16 4.30 55.00 -55.16
CA ASN A 16 5.66 54.75 -54.70
C ASN A 16 5.84 53.24 -54.61
N GLU A 17 6.35 52.68 -55.71
CA GLU A 17 7.02 51.39 -55.72
C GLU A 17 8.24 51.45 -54.79
N ASP A 18 8.04 51.16 -53.50
CA ASP A 18 9.14 50.69 -52.65
C ASP A 18 8.62 49.57 -51.76
N MET A 19 8.53 48.42 -52.41
CA MET A 19 8.45 47.11 -51.80
C MET A 19 9.74 46.85 -51.01
N GLN A 20 9.78 47.23 -49.73
CA GLN A 20 10.66 46.60 -48.76
C GLN A 20 9.89 46.36 -47.47
N HIS A 21 9.41 45.12 -47.31
CA HIS A 21 9.17 44.51 -46.00
C HIS A 21 10.52 44.40 -45.26
N PRO A 22 10.67 44.94 -44.05
CA PRO A 22 11.62 44.41 -43.08
C PRO A 22 10.85 43.56 -42.07
N MET A 23 11.41 42.39 -41.78
CA MET A 23 10.86 41.34 -40.96
C MET A 23 10.48 41.80 -39.55
N GLU A 24 9.23 41.54 -39.16
CA GLU A 24 8.85 41.30 -37.77
C GLU A 24 9.08 39.80 -37.52
N GLN A 25 10.32 39.41 -37.22
CA GLN A 25 10.68 37.99 -37.03
C GLN A 25 12.06 37.90 -36.37
N ASP A 26 12.23 38.52 -35.20
CA ASP A 26 13.42 38.31 -34.36
C ASP A 26 13.06 38.27 -32.87
N ASP A 27 11.95 38.91 -32.43
CA ASP A 27 11.57 38.93 -31.01
C ASP A 27 10.79 37.68 -30.54
N GLU A 28 9.97 37.03 -31.40
CA GLU A 28 9.14 35.87 -30.98
C GLU A 28 9.93 34.55 -30.84
N ASP A 29 11.03 34.40 -31.58
CA ASP A 29 11.88 33.20 -31.50
C ASP A 29 12.80 33.25 -30.28
N ASP A 30 13.24 34.44 -29.86
CA ASP A 30 14.06 34.66 -28.66
C ASP A 30 13.23 34.37 -27.40
N GLU A 31 11.98 34.87 -27.31
CA GLU A 31 11.07 34.59 -26.20
C GLU A 31 10.69 33.10 -26.07
N ARG A 32 10.57 32.38 -27.19
CA ARG A 32 10.35 30.93 -27.19
C ARG A 32 11.58 30.15 -26.71
N GLN A 33 12.76 30.62 -27.08
CA GLN A 33 14.02 30.01 -26.69
C GLN A 33 14.34 30.27 -25.20
N GLU A 34 13.98 31.45 -24.68
CA GLU A 34 14.04 31.79 -23.25
C GLU A 34 13.03 30.98 -22.42
N MET A 35 11.78 30.82 -22.88
CA MET A 35 10.79 29.97 -22.20
C MET A 35 11.20 28.49 -22.19
N GLN A 36 11.79 27.98 -23.27
CA GLN A 36 12.29 26.61 -23.33
C GLN A 36 13.48 26.41 -22.38
N GLN A 37 14.43 27.35 -22.34
CA GLN A 37 15.55 27.33 -21.38
C GLN A 37 15.07 27.39 -19.92
N HIS A 38 14.05 28.18 -19.62
CA HIS A 38 13.49 28.28 -18.26
C HIS A 38 12.79 26.98 -17.82
N LEU A 39 12.19 26.24 -18.75
CA LEU A 39 11.59 24.93 -18.47
C LEU A 39 12.64 23.84 -18.26
N ASP A 40 13.76 23.89 -19.00
CA ASP A 40 14.86 22.93 -18.86
C ASP A 40 15.67 23.17 -17.56
N ASP A 41 15.82 24.41 -17.09
CA ASP A 41 16.47 24.74 -15.80
C ASP A 41 15.61 24.33 -14.58
N ASP A 42 14.27 24.40 -14.69
CA ASP A 42 13.34 23.99 -13.62
C ASP A 42 13.28 22.45 -13.44
N GLU A 43 13.59 21.65 -14.47
CA GLU A 43 13.61 20.17 -14.37
C GLU A 43 14.91 19.60 -13.76
N GLU A 44 16.03 20.31 -13.85
CA GLU A 44 17.31 19.88 -13.23
C GLU A 44 17.37 20.17 -11.71
N GLU A 45 16.53 21.08 -11.20
CA GLU A 45 16.52 21.47 -9.77
C GLU A 45 15.89 20.40 -8.85
N ASP A 46 15.11 19.48 -9.41
CA ASP A 46 14.45 18.37 -8.69
C ASP A 46 15.35 17.10 -8.56
N GLU A 47 16.51 17.05 -9.22
CA GLU A 47 17.43 15.92 -9.08
C GLU A 47 18.28 16.02 -7.79
N ILE A 48 18.12 15.01 -6.94
CA ILE A 48 18.94 14.85 -5.73
C ILE A 48 20.40 14.64 -6.15
N SER A 49 21.26 15.59 -5.80
CA SER A 49 22.71 15.48 -6.03
C SER A 49 23.27 14.20 -5.40
N ALA A 50 24.37 13.67 -5.96
CA ALA A 50 24.98 12.43 -5.45
C ALA A 50 25.38 12.50 -3.96
N GLU A 51 25.66 13.70 -3.44
CA GLU A 51 25.95 13.94 -2.03
C GLU A 51 24.67 13.91 -1.18
N LEU A 52 23.60 14.58 -1.62
CA LEU A 52 22.30 14.56 -0.96
C LEU A 52 21.65 13.16 -1.02
N TRP A 53 21.94 12.38 -2.05
CA TRP A 53 21.46 10.99 -2.19
C TRP A 53 21.95 10.12 -1.03
N GLN A 54 23.21 10.30 -0.59
CA GLN A 54 23.75 9.54 0.54
C GLN A 54 23.01 9.83 1.84
N GLU A 55 22.63 11.09 2.06
CA GLU A 55 21.84 11.50 3.24
C GLU A 55 20.39 11.02 3.12
N ALA A 56 19.77 11.16 1.94
CA ALA A 56 18.43 10.67 1.67
C ALA A 56 18.30 9.15 1.86
N CYS A 57 19.34 8.38 1.50
CA CYS A 57 19.40 6.94 1.78
C CYS A 57 19.23 6.63 3.27
N TRP A 58 19.90 7.38 4.16
CA TRP A 58 19.76 7.17 5.60
C TRP A 58 18.35 7.51 6.09
N VAL A 59 17.69 8.53 5.54
CA VAL A 59 16.30 8.86 5.87
C VAL A 59 15.38 7.68 5.55
N VAL A 60 15.53 7.06 4.38
CA VAL A 60 14.74 5.90 3.97
C VAL A 60 15.03 4.69 4.86
N ILE A 61 16.31 4.44 5.17
CA ILE A 61 16.71 3.34 6.06
C ILE A 61 16.12 3.52 7.46
N SER A 62 16.21 4.73 8.02
CA SER A 62 15.63 5.06 9.33
C SER A 62 14.12 4.87 9.33
N ALA A 63 13.42 5.39 8.32
CA ALA A 63 11.98 5.21 8.19
C ALA A 63 11.57 3.72 8.13
N TYR A 64 12.34 2.89 7.42
CA TYR A 64 12.09 1.44 7.38
C TYR A 64 12.22 0.79 8.76
N PHE A 65 13.25 1.13 9.54
CA PHE A 65 13.43 0.58 10.88
C PHE A 65 12.46 1.16 11.91
N ASP A 66 12.00 2.39 11.75
CA ASP A 66 10.95 2.96 12.59
C ASP A 66 9.61 2.25 12.36
N GLU A 67 9.31 1.86 11.12
CA GLU A 67 8.08 1.13 10.80
C GLU A 67 8.16 -0.36 11.15
N LYS A 68 9.22 -1.05 10.70
CA LYS A 68 9.32 -2.51 10.84
C LYS A 68 9.96 -2.93 12.17
N GLY A 69 10.78 -2.08 12.76
CA GLY A 69 11.60 -2.43 13.92
C GLY A 69 12.69 -3.44 13.59
N LEU A 70 13.37 -3.89 14.65
CA LEU A 70 14.26 -5.05 14.60
C LEU A 70 13.49 -6.30 15.03
N VAL A 71 13.90 -7.48 14.56
CA VAL A 71 13.33 -8.78 14.97
C VAL A 71 11.90 -9.05 14.44
N ARG A 72 11.41 -8.25 13.50
CA ARG A 72 10.06 -8.37 12.91
C ARG A 72 9.72 -9.78 12.42
N GLN A 73 10.67 -10.49 11.79
CA GLN A 73 10.48 -11.86 11.30
C GLN A 73 10.00 -12.83 12.39
N GLN A 74 10.53 -12.70 13.62
CA GLN A 74 10.17 -13.60 14.72
C GLN A 74 8.74 -13.31 15.19
N LEU A 75 8.38 -12.03 15.32
CA LEU A 75 7.03 -11.60 15.69
C LEU A 75 6.02 -12.04 14.64
N ASP A 76 6.29 -11.79 13.36
CA ASP A 76 5.40 -12.17 12.26
C ASP A 76 5.22 -13.70 12.18
N SER A 77 6.29 -14.48 12.37
CA SER A 77 6.18 -15.95 12.39
C SER A 77 5.39 -16.47 13.60
N PHE A 78 5.54 -15.82 14.76
CA PHE A 78 4.80 -16.19 15.96
C PHE A 78 3.32 -15.82 15.81
N ASP A 79 3.03 -14.64 15.26
CA ASP A 79 1.68 -14.17 14.96
C ASP A 79 0.98 -15.10 13.95
N GLU A 80 1.66 -15.47 12.85
CA GLU A 80 1.13 -16.45 11.89
C GLU A 80 0.86 -17.80 12.57
N PHE A 81 1.78 -18.25 13.40
CA PHE A 81 1.66 -19.52 14.09
C PHE A 81 0.41 -19.55 14.99
N ILE A 82 0.24 -18.54 15.85
CA ILE A 82 -0.87 -18.47 16.81
C ILE A 82 -2.21 -18.20 16.10
N GLN A 83 -2.24 -17.34 15.09
CA GLN A 83 -3.48 -16.94 14.42
C GLN A 83 -4.02 -18.02 13.48
N MET A 84 -3.13 -18.75 12.79
CA MET A 84 -3.53 -19.68 11.73
C MET A 84 -3.07 -21.11 11.98
N SER A 85 -1.78 -21.32 12.26
CA SER A 85 -1.20 -22.67 12.28
C SER A 85 -1.77 -23.53 13.41
N VAL A 86 -1.98 -22.99 14.62
CA VAL A 86 -2.55 -23.76 15.73
C VAL A 86 -3.99 -24.19 15.43
N GLN A 87 -4.83 -23.30 14.89
CA GLN A 87 -6.21 -23.65 14.53
C GLN A 87 -6.25 -24.70 13.42
N ARG A 88 -5.37 -24.56 12.41
CA ARG A 88 -5.24 -25.54 11.32
C ARG A 88 -4.89 -26.93 11.86
N ILE A 89 -3.92 -27.04 12.78
CA ILE A 89 -3.55 -28.31 13.41
C ILE A 89 -4.75 -28.96 14.11
N VAL A 90 -5.57 -28.18 14.81
CA VAL A 90 -6.75 -28.68 15.51
C VAL A 90 -7.83 -29.18 14.54
N GLU A 91 -8.03 -28.52 13.41
CA GLU A 91 -8.99 -28.92 12.38
C GLU A 91 -8.55 -30.13 11.57
N GLU A 92 -7.25 -30.26 11.31
CA GLU A 92 -6.66 -31.41 10.62
C GLU A 92 -6.64 -32.67 11.49
N ALA A 93 -6.69 -32.53 12.81
CA ALA A 93 -6.72 -33.67 13.73
C ALA A 93 -8.02 -34.50 13.56
N PRO A 94 -7.92 -35.82 13.37
CA PRO A 94 -9.09 -36.68 13.25
C PRO A 94 -9.89 -36.70 14.57
N ALA A 95 -11.19 -36.94 14.45
CA ALA A 95 -12.04 -37.12 15.63
C ALA A 95 -11.60 -38.36 16.42
N VAL A 96 -11.58 -38.24 17.75
CA VAL A 96 -11.30 -39.35 18.66
C VAL A 96 -12.57 -40.20 18.76
N GLU A 97 -12.48 -41.47 18.36
CA GLU A 97 -13.58 -42.42 18.45
C GLU A 97 -13.34 -43.42 19.59
N LEU A 98 -14.35 -43.61 20.43
CA LEU A 98 -14.35 -44.60 21.51
C LEU A 98 -15.54 -45.53 21.31
N GLN A 99 -15.30 -46.84 21.36
CA GLN A 99 -16.34 -47.85 21.24
C GLN A 99 -16.28 -48.76 22.47
N THR A 100 -17.41 -48.96 23.13
CA THR A 100 -17.48 -49.88 24.29
C THR A 100 -17.36 -51.32 23.81
N GLU A 101 -16.59 -52.14 24.54
CA GLU A 101 -16.55 -53.58 24.28
C GLU A 101 -17.89 -54.23 24.61
N LEU A 102 -18.25 -55.26 23.83
CA LEU A 102 -19.44 -56.06 24.07
C LEU A 102 -19.24 -56.94 25.31
N GLN A 103 -19.92 -56.61 26.40
CA GLN A 103 -19.96 -57.46 27.58
C GLN A 103 -21.02 -58.55 27.35
N HIS A 104 -20.61 -59.68 26.77
CA HIS A 104 -21.49 -60.82 26.47
C HIS A 104 -21.94 -61.57 27.73
N THR A 105 -22.60 -60.91 28.69
CA THR A 105 -22.98 -61.49 29.99
C THR A 105 -24.43 -61.93 30.09
N THR A 106 -25.34 -61.45 29.23
CA THR A 106 -26.79 -61.65 29.40
C THR A 106 -27.52 -62.30 28.23
N GLY A 107 -26.83 -62.72 27.17
CA GLY A 107 -27.46 -63.41 26.03
C GLY A 107 -28.32 -62.52 25.11
N GLU A 108 -28.49 -61.25 25.45
CA GLU A 108 -28.96 -60.20 24.55
C GLU A 108 -27.76 -59.61 23.79
N ILE A 109 -27.92 -59.44 22.48
CA ILE A 109 -26.94 -58.77 21.63
C ILE A 109 -27.13 -57.26 21.84
N GLU A 110 -26.39 -56.66 22.78
CA GLU A 110 -26.32 -55.20 22.87
C GLU A 110 -25.44 -54.65 21.75
N ALA A 111 -25.85 -53.54 21.13
CA ALA A 111 -25.00 -52.82 20.20
C ALA A 111 -23.92 -52.06 20.99
N PRO A 112 -22.64 -52.08 20.56
CA PRO A 112 -21.59 -51.38 21.28
C PRO A 112 -21.83 -49.86 21.16
N THR A 113 -21.79 -49.16 22.29
CA THR A 113 -21.97 -47.70 22.31
C THR A 113 -20.72 -47.03 21.72
N LYS A 114 -20.92 -46.13 20.75
CA LYS A 114 -19.84 -45.35 20.12
C LYS A 114 -19.92 -43.88 20.55
N PHE A 115 -18.80 -43.33 20.98
CA PHE A 115 -18.60 -41.91 21.25
C PHE A 115 -17.61 -41.33 20.24
N THR A 116 -17.86 -40.10 19.79
CA THR A 116 -16.96 -39.37 18.90
C THR A 116 -16.70 -37.98 19.50
N LEU A 117 -15.43 -37.62 19.66
CA LEU A 117 -14.99 -36.33 20.15
C LEU A 117 -14.24 -35.61 19.04
N LYS A 118 -14.67 -34.38 18.74
CA LYS A 118 -14.01 -33.50 17.76
C LYS A 118 -13.66 -32.19 18.44
N PHE A 119 -12.44 -31.71 18.20
CA PHE A 119 -12.00 -30.39 18.65
C PHE A 119 -12.50 -29.30 17.71
N GLY A 120 -12.81 -28.13 18.28
CA GLY A 120 -13.38 -26.99 17.56
C GLY A 120 -12.48 -25.75 17.62
N GLN A 121 -13.08 -24.57 17.54
CA GLN A 121 -12.38 -23.28 17.62
C GLN A 121 -11.54 -23.16 18.90
N ILE A 122 -10.27 -22.78 18.75
CA ILE A 122 -9.39 -22.48 19.88
C ILE A 122 -9.59 -21.05 20.38
N TYR A 123 -9.37 -20.86 21.68
CA TYR A 123 -9.34 -19.54 22.32
C TYR A 123 -8.06 -19.42 23.14
N LEU A 124 -7.37 -18.30 22.98
CA LEU A 124 -6.14 -17.98 23.71
C LEU A 124 -6.36 -16.73 24.56
N SER A 125 -6.00 -16.80 25.83
CA SER A 125 -6.05 -15.66 26.76
C SER A 125 -4.66 -15.06 26.94
N LYS A 126 -4.61 -13.85 27.53
CA LYS A 126 -3.34 -13.22 27.89
C LYS A 126 -2.60 -14.05 28.95
N PRO A 127 -1.26 -13.99 29.01
CA PRO A 127 -0.48 -14.66 30.05
C PRO A 127 -1.03 -14.36 31.45
N THR A 128 -1.41 -15.42 32.17
CA THR A 128 -2.07 -15.35 33.47
C THR A 128 -1.39 -16.32 34.43
N HIS A 129 -1.01 -15.83 35.62
CA HIS A 129 -0.49 -16.62 36.72
C HIS A 129 -1.62 -16.96 37.70
N TRP A 130 -1.60 -18.15 38.28
CA TRP A 130 -2.57 -18.59 39.28
C TRP A 130 -1.86 -18.76 40.61
N GLU A 131 -2.22 -17.94 41.59
CA GLU A 131 -1.64 -18.00 42.93
C GLU A 131 -2.25 -19.12 43.77
N LYS A 132 -1.68 -19.39 44.95
CA LYS A 132 -2.11 -20.49 45.84
C LYS A 132 -3.54 -20.34 46.35
N ASP A 133 -4.07 -19.13 46.34
CA ASP A 133 -5.45 -18.79 46.69
C ASP A 133 -6.43 -18.97 45.52
N GLY A 134 -5.93 -19.33 44.33
CA GLY A 134 -6.72 -19.50 43.11
C GLY A 134 -7.06 -18.19 42.42
N ALA A 135 -6.49 -17.05 42.83
CA ALA A 135 -6.70 -15.78 42.14
C ALA A 135 -5.84 -15.70 40.86
N PRO A 136 -6.41 -15.27 39.72
CA PRO A 136 -5.64 -15.03 38.50
C PRO A 136 -5.00 -13.63 38.54
N THR A 137 -3.69 -13.57 38.32
CA THR A 137 -2.94 -12.31 38.18
C THR A 137 -2.32 -12.22 36.79
N PRO A 138 -2.37 -11.04 36.12
CA PRO A 138 -1.66 -10.84 34.85
C PRO A 138 -0.17 -11.07 35.06
N LEU A 139 0.45 -11.90 34.22
CA LEU A 139 1.88 -12.17 34.32
C LEU A 139 2.66 -11.10 33.55
N MET A 140 3.58 -10.42 34.23
CA MET A 140 4.51 -9.49 33.58
C MET A 140 5.74 -10.22 33.02
N PRO A 141 6.34 -9.75 31.92
CA PRO A 141 7.49 -10.44 31.30
C PRO A 141 8.74 -10.55 32.17
N ASN A 142 8.89 -9.70 33.18
CA ASN A 142 10.05 -9.60 34.06
C ASN A 142 9.84 -10.25 35.44
N GLU A 143 8.66 -10.81 35.69
CA GLU A 143 8.33 -11.54 36.92
C GLU A 143 8.82 -13.00 36.89
#